data_AF-A0A2S1H1I6-F1
#
_entry.id   AF-A0A2S1H1I6-F1
#
_cell.length_a   1.000
_cell.length_b   1.000
_cell.length_c   1.000
_cell.angle_alpha   90.00
_cell.angle_beta   90.00
_cell.angle_gamma   90.00
#
_symmetry.space_group_name_H-M   'P 1'
#
loop_
_entity.id
_entity.type
_entity.pdbx_description
1 polymer ?
#
loop_
_entity_poly.entity_id
_entity_poly.type
_entity_poly.pdbx_seq_one_letter_code
_entity_poly.pdbx_strand_id
1 'polypeptide(L)'
;MLKIKKIEFIKVLYDDSLTQNIFSIANITFSNYAPVYGALLYWQKNMSEEPYTKEGDYKFFYDMASAQYFAAVKFPKECKLTRDQRQELAYILLEERGAIGTYSFVTKKPKHTFHLKNELKKIVFPEHFDVNDFNHFSVFQQFDAMDEELYKKLPYDRAFVDQYLEWCQFAVKEHPSKLIHYFDYLPFRYICYANPLLSEQFLIDHLEQLDLVALQYNKTVLARLSASFKRYLVESLKAQEKTIHSDFVDQLDDFIESYAFYSSFDVTYLPESDEMVEMYLQFYEYDRGSNKWPGSEHLVKGIPSLMSQKYDRFGDKRLTNAEMDKKFTSYSDQQKQLFSANAEQHWINRYRNELDWSYVCRYNEQLTEDFLTAHLKYLDFSALGLNTYIELDTDFLVKYFKRFDHRQAVPLLICHLTEQFYLQHKDVMKVDLDVLYKYMDNIDIDEFERIEHYLID
;
A
#
# COMPACT_ATOMS: atom_id res chain seq x y z
N MET A 1 16.55 -4.51 19.75
CA MET A 1 15.26 -3.87 19.42
C MET A 1 14.26 -4.16 20.52
N LEU A 2 13.58 -3.15 21.07
CA LEU A 2 12.54 -3.33 22.09
C LEU A 2 11.22 -3.77 21.45
N LYS A 3 10.60 -4.83 21.95
CA LYS A 3 9.31 -5.33 21.46
C LYS A 3 8.22 -4.93 22.45
N ILE A 4 7.48 -3.87 22.16
CA ILE A 4 6.41 -3.38 23.02
C ILE A 4 5.23 -4.36 22.96
N LYS A 5 4.76 -4.81 24.12
CA LYS A 5 3.58 -5.68 24.27
C LYS A 5 2.32 -4.87 24.58
N LYS A 6 2.45 -3.82 25.40
CA LYS A 6 1.33 -2.99 25.85
C LYS A 6 1.84 -1.64 26.33
N ILE A 7 1.11 -0.57 26.02
CA ILE A 7 1.28 0.76 26.62
C ILE A 7 -0.03 1.11 27.34
N GLU A 8 0.07 1.44 28.61
CA GLU A 8 -1.04 1.93 29.43
C GLU A 8 -0.83 3.39 29.78
N PHE A 9 -1.84 4.18 29.50
CA PHE A 9 -1.77 5.62 29.61
C PHE A 9 -2.65 6.10 30.76
N ILE A 10 -2.04 6.69 31.78
CA ILE A 10 -2.73 7.32 32.91
C ILE A 10 -2.87 8.81 32.58
N LYS A 11 -4.11 9.27 32.42
CA LYS A 11 -4.41 10.69 32.19
C LYS A 11 -4.16 11.45 33.49
N VAL A 12 -3.31 12.47 33.45
CA VAL A 12 -3.07 13.37 34.59
C VAL A 12 -3.95 14.59 34.42
N LEU A 13 -4.56 15.07 35.51
CA LEU A 13 -5.32 16.32 35.54
C LEU A 13 -4.33 17.48 35.39
N TYR A 14 -4.66 18.43 34.51
CA TYR A 14 -3.88 19.65 34.31
C TYR A 14 -3.80 20.45 35.61
N ASP A 15 -2.58 20.79 36.03
CA ASP A 15 -2.34 21.77 37.08
C ASP A 15 -1.56 22.93 36.45
N ASP A 16 -2.27 24.04 36.19
CA ASP A 16 -1.75 25.25 35.55
C ASP A 16 -0.65 25.95 36.39
N SER A 17 -0.36 25.46 37.60
CA SER A 17 0.70 25.99 38.47
C SER A 17 2.10 25.43 38.19
N LEU A 18 2.23 24.39 37.35
CA LEU A 18 3.51 23.74 37.06
C LEU A 18 4.21 24.34 35.83
N THR A 19 5.51 24.63 35.95
CA THR A 19 6.37 25.08 34.83
C THR A 19 6.55 24.02 33.73
N GLN A 20 6.26 22.75 34.05
CA GLN A 20 6.19 21.64 33.11
C GLN A 20 4.77 21.12 33.13
N ASN A 21 4.05 21.29 32.02
CA ASN A 21 2.69 20.79 31.94
C ASN A 21 2.76 19.30 31.59
N ILE A 22 2.58 18.44 32.59
CA ILE A 22 2.52 16.99 32.38
C ILE A 22 1.10 16.66 31.89
N PHE A 23 0.99 16.11 30.69
CA PHE A 23 -0.32 15.77 30.11
C PHE A 23 -0.63 14.28 30.16
N SER A 24 0.38 13.42 30.35
CA SER A 24 0.17 11.97 30.45
C SER A 24 1.31 11.26 31.16
N ILE A 25 0.99 10.14 31.80
CA ILE A 25 1.97 9.18 32.30
C ILE A 25 1.77 7.86 31.54
N ALA A 26 2.85 7.22 31.12
CA ALA A 26 2.82 5.96 30.40
C ALA A 26 3.52 4.84 31.18
N ASN A 27 2.85 3.69 31.25
CA ASN A 27 3.40 2.43 31.72
C ASN A 27 3.56 1.50 30.52
N ILE A 28 4.76 0.99 30.29
CA ILE A 28 5.14 0.29 29.06
C ILE A 28 5.59 -1.11 29.44
N THR A 29 4.92 -2.10 28.88
CA THR A 29 5.28 -3.52 29.02
C THR A 29 5.96 -3.98 27.73
N PHE A 30 7.15 -4.53 27.86
CA PHE A 30 7.88 -5.13 26.73
C PHE A 30 7.81 -6.67 26.79
N SER A 31 7.99 -7.34 25.66
CA SER A 31 8.13 -8.80 25.60
C SER A 31 9.57 -9.27 25.77
N ASN A 32 10.55 -8.39 25.60
CA ASN A 32 11.98 -8.70 25.63
C ASN A 32 12.81 -7.72 26.48
N TYR A 33 12.16 -6.91 27.32
CA TYR A 33 12.80 -5.95 28.20
C TYR A 33 11.98 -5.76 29.48
N ALA A 34 12.59 -5.20 30.53
CA ALA A 34 11.89 -4.91 31.77
C ALA A 34 10.82 -3.82 31.53
N PRO A 35 9.64 -3.93 32.14
CA PRO A 35 8.61 -2.91 32.00
C PRO A 35 9.09 -1.56 32.54
N VAL A 36 8.68 -0.48 31.87
CA VAL A 36 8.98 0.90 32.27
C VAL A 36 7.70 1.49 32.83
N TYR A 37 7.68 1.76 34.13
CA TYR A 37 6.54 2.35 34.82
C TYR A 37 6.78 3.84 35.05
N GLY A 38 5.81 4.68 34.70
CA GLY A 38 5.84 6.10 35.03
C GLY A 38 6.67 6.97 34.08
N ALA A 39 6.72 6.67 32.78
CA ALA A 39 7.29 7.60 31.80
C ALA A 39 6.41 8.85 31.70
N LEU A 40 6.96 10.02 31.97
CA LEU A 40 6.21 11.28 32.05
C LEU A 40 6.25 12.00 30.71
N LEU A 41 5.10 12.24 30.11
CA LEU A 41 4.96 13.03 28.89
C LEU A 41 4.60 14.46 29.26
N TYR A 42 5.40 15.41 28.81
CA TYR A 42 5.25 16.82 29.14
C TYR A 42 5.53 17.72 27.93
N TRP A 43 5.05 18.95 28.00
CA TRP A 43 5.39 20.03 27.09
C TRP A 43 5.92 21.22 27.87
N GLN A 44 6.86 21.94 27.27
CA GLN A 44 7.55 23.07 27.89
C GLN A 44 7.90 24.11 26.83
N LYS A 45 7.92 25.39 27.23
CA LYS A 45 8.41 26.47 26.38
C LYS A 45 9.89 26.26 26.07
N ASN A 46 10.25 26.36 24.79
CA ASN A 46 11.63 26.22 24.39
C ASN A 46 12.43 27.48 24.75
N MET A 47 13.56 27.27 25.42
CA MET A 47 14.47 28.34 25.87
C MET A 47 15.87 28.19 25.26
N SER A 48 16.10 27.18 24.43
CA SER A 48 17.41 26.82 23.88
C SER A 48 17.25 26.05 22.56
N GLU A 49 18.14 26.30 21.60
CA GLU A 49 18.19 25.62 20.31
C GLU A 49 18.76 24.20 20.38
N GLU A 50 19.26 23.75 21.55
CA GLU A 50 19.80 22.40 21.68
C GLU A 50 18.71 21.33 21.51
N PRO A 51 19.02 20.18 20.87
CA PRO A 51 18.04 19.11 20.62
C PRO A 51 17.63 18.35 21.88
N TYR A 52 18.33 18.55 23.00
CA TYR A 52 18.07 17.88 24.27
C TYR A 52 17.81 18.90 25.38
N THR A 53 17.04 18.51 26.39
CA THR A 53 16.92 19.28 27.64
C THR A 53 18.18 19.11 28.48
N LYS A 54 18.36 19.98 29.50
CA LYS A 54 19.44 19.83 30.49
C LYS A 54 19.39 18.49 31.24
N GLU A 55 18.23 17.83 31.24
CA GLU A 55 18.02 16.52 31.87
C GLU A 55 18.30 15.35 30.91
N GLY A 56 18.61 15.63 29.63
CA GLY A 56 18.92 14.64 28.61
C GLY A 56 17.71 14.09 27.85
N ASP A 57 16.53 14.70 28.01
CA ASP A 57 15.33 14.32 27.26
C ASP A 57 15.39 14.93 25.85
N TYR A 58 14.99 14.16 24.83
CA TYR A 58 14.94 14.67 23.46
C TYR A 58 13.72 15.59 23.27
N LYS A 59 13.93 16.74 22.63
CA LYS A 59 12.88 17.72 22.34
C LYS A 59 12.21 17.40 21.00
N PHE A 60 10.89 17.27 21.02
CA PHE A 60 10.08 17.16 19.81
C PHE A 60 9.26 18.44 19.62
N PHE A 61 9.39 19.09 18.47
CA PHE A 61 8.70 20.35 18.19
C PHE A 61 7.41 20.11 17.40
N TYR A 62 6.33 20.80 17.78
CA TYR A 62 5.04 20.75 17.09
C TYR A 62 5.09 21.44 15.72
N ASP A 63 5.87 22.53 15.64
CA ASP A 63 6.11 23.31 14.44
C ASP A 63 7.61 23.62 14.36
N MET A 64 8.27 23.14 13.32
CA MET A 64 9.69 23.40 13.08
C MET A 64 9.94 24.85 12.65
N ALA A 65 8.91 25.55 12.14
CA ALA A 65 9.00 26.96 11.76
C ALA A 65 8.84 27.91 12.96
N SER A 66 8.14 27.49 14.02
CA SER A 66 7.97 28.24 15.26
C SER A 66 8.29 27.36 16.47
N ALA A 67 9.58 27.13 16.72
CA ALA A 67 10.11 26.31 17.82
C ALA A 67 9.91 26.93 19.23
N GLN A 68 8.70 27.42 19.53
CA GLN A 68 8.33 28.09 20.78
C GLN A 68 8.02 27.09 21.91
N TYR A 69 7.53 25.90 21.59
CA TYR A 69 7.18 24.85 22.54
C TYR A 69 7.69 23.50 22.04
N PHE A 70 8.16 22.66 22.96
CA PHE A 70 8.53 21.28 22.67
C PHE A 70 7.77 20.31 23.58
N ALA A 71 7.48 19.12 23.06
CA ALA A 71 7.07 17.95 23.82
C ALA A 71 8.29 17.07 24.08
N ALA A 72 8.33 16.41 25.23
CA ALA A 72 9.39 15.48 25.60
C ALA A 72 8.85 14.39 26.55
N VAL A 73 9.61 13.31 26.68
CA VAL A 73 9.32 12.23 27.62
C VAL A 73 10.47 12.05 28.59
N LYS A 74 10.15 12.15 29.88
CA LYS A 74 11.09 11.89 30.97
C LYS A 74 10.92 10.45 31.43
N PHE A 75 11.97 9.65 31.24
CA PHE A 75 12.01 8.27 31.71
C PHE A 75 12.45 8.17 33.18
N PRO A 76 11.97 7.17 33.93
CA PRO A 76 12.45 6.90 35.29
C PRO A 76 13.97 6.69 35.32
N LYS A 77 14.64 7.19 36.37
CA LYS A 77 16.11 7.11 36.51
C LYS A 77 16.65 5.69 36.50
N GLU A 78 15.87 4.72 36.96
CA GLU A 78 16.23 3.30 37.04
C GLU A 78 16.20 2.59 35.68
N CYS A 79 15.72 3.27 34.63
CA CYS A 79 15.56 2.72 33.30
C CYS A 79 16.91 2.62 32.56
N LYS A 80 17.37 1.40 32.27
CA LYS A 80 18.64 1.12 31.56
C LYS A 80 18.51 1.20 30.02
N LEU A 81 17.68 2.09 29.50
CA LEU A 81 17.54 2.31 28.06
C LEU A 81 18.72 3.13 27.53
N THR A 82 19.24 2.76 26.36
CA THR A 82 20.24 3.57 25.65
C THR A 82 19.64 4.89 25.17
N ARG A 83 20.48 5.86 24.78
CA ARG A 83 20.03 7.16 24.28
C ARG A 83 19.08 7.01 23.09
N ASP A 84 19.45 6.19 22.12
CA ASP A 84 18.65 5.95 20.92
C ASP A 84 17.31 5.29 21.27
N GLN A 85 17.31 4.30 22.16
CA GLN A 85 16.09 3.64 22.64
C GLN A 85 15.16 4.60 23.39
N ARG A 86 15.71 5.55 24.15
CA ARG A 86 14.92 6.57 24.85
C ARG A 86 14.29 7.53 23.85
N GLN A 87 15.03 7.96 22.83
CA GLN A 87 14.53 8.86 21.80
C GLN A 87 13.42 8.18 20.98
N GLU A 88 13.63 6.93 20.55
CA GLU A 88 12.63 6.13 19.83
C GLU A 88 11.36 5.93 20.67
N LEU A 89 11.51 5.54 21.93
CA LEU A 89 10.37 5.29 22.81
C LEU A 89 9.63 6.58 23.15
N ALA A 90 10.34 7.70 23.31
CA ALA A 90 9.72 9.01 23.54
C ALA A 90 8.86 9.44 22.36
N TYR A 91 9.34 9.22 21.13
CA TYR A 91 8.56 9.49 19.91
C TYR A 91 7.26 8.69 19.88
N ILE A 92 7.33 7.36 20.06
CA ILE A 92 6.16 6.46 20.05
C ILE A 92 5.11 6.91 21.08
N LEU A 93 5.54 7.27 22.29
CA LEU A 93 4.64 7.69 23.37
C LEU A 93 3.92 9.02 23.06
N LEU A 94 4.64 9.96 22.47
CA LEU A 94 4.09 11.27 22.10
C LEU A 94 3.20 11.18 20.87
N GLU A 95 3.53 10.33 19.89
CA GLU A 95 2.70 10.00 18.73
C GLU A 95 1.37 9.35 19.17
N GLU A 96 1.40 8.35 20.05
CA GLU A 96 0.20 7.68 20.59
C GLU A 96 -0.76 8.64 21.30
N ARG A 97 -0.24 9.74 21.87
CA ARG A 97 -1.05 10.77 22.51
C ARG A 97 -1.48 11.90 21.58
N GLY A 98 -1.10 11.87 20.30
CA GLY A 98 -1.34 12.96 19.36
C GLY A 98 -0.62 14.25 19.76
N ALA A 99 0.40 14.15 20.60
CA ALA A 99 1.22 15.26 21.07
C ALA A 99 2.40 15.57 20.15
N ILE A 100 2.66 14.72 19.16
CA ILE A 100 3.42 15.08 17.98
C ILE A 100 2.49 14.75 16.82
N GLY A 101 1.87 15.79 16.25
CA GLY A 101 1.16 15.61 15.00
C GLY A 101 2.14 15.17 13.93
N THR A 102 1.72 14.22 13.12
CA THR A 102 2.24 14.06 11.75
C THR A 102 2.44 15.44 11.15
N TYR A 103 3.64 15.68 10.61
CA TYR A 103 3.99 16.95 9.98
C TYR A 103 2.88 17.34 9.02
N SER A 104 2.12 18.35 9.41
CA SER A 104 1.19 19.01 8.53
C SER A 104 2.05 19.92 7.68
N PHE A 105 2.44 19.50 6.48
CA PHE A 105 2.85 20.49 5.50
C PHE A 105 1.68 21.46 5.37
N VAL A 106 1.85 22.67 5.89
CA VAL A 106 0.86 23.73 5.80
C VAL A 106 0.72 24.05 4.32
N THR A 107 -0.22 23.38 3.66
CA THR A 107 -0.75 23.90 2.40
C THR A 107 -1.49 25.18 2.79
N LYS A 108 -0.98 26.33 2.32
CA LYS A 108 -1.43 27.69 2.68
C LYS A 108 -2.92 27.99 2.41
N LYS A 109 -3.73 26.99 2.06
CA LYS A 109 -5.18 27.11 1.89
C LYS A 109 -5.87 25.98 2.67
N PRO A 110 -6.75 26.28 3.65
CA PRO A 110 -7.66 25.26 4.14
C PRO A 110 -8.52 24.81 2.96
N LYS A 111 -8.29 23.59 2.44
CA LYS A 111 -9.28 22.97 1.56
C LYS A 111 -10.53 22.82 2.42
N HIS A 112 -11.63 23.44 2.01
CA HIS A 112 -12.93 23.14 2.60
C HIS A 112 -13.11 21.63 2.58
N THR A 113 -13.10 20.99 3.74
CA THR A 113 -13.34 19.55 3.85
C THR A 113 -14.79 19.32 3.47
N PHE A 114 -15.03 18.79 2.28
CA PHE A 114 -16.36 18.38 1.84
C PHE A 114 -16.87 17.30 2.81
N HIS A 115 -17.88 17.64 3.62
CA HIS A 115 -18.40 16.73 4.63
C HIS A 115 -19.47 15.83 4.01
N LEU A 116 -19.07 14.70 3.42
CA LEU A 116 -19.96 13.77 2.70
C LEU A 116 -21.29 13.48 3.39
N LYS A 117 -21.26 13.19 4.70
CA LYS A 117 -22.46 12.89 5.48
C LYS A 117 -23.42 14.09 5.58
N ASN A 118 -22.88 15.31 5.65
CA ASN A 118 -23.68 16.51 5.74
C ASN A 118 -24.25 16.88 4.37
N GLU A 119 -23.47 16.71 3.30
CA GLU A 119 -23.92 16.99 1.93
C GLU A 119 -24.97 15.97 1.48
N LEU A 120 -24.82 14.68 1.81
CA LEU A 120 -25.84 13.66 1.53
C LEU A 120 -27.19 14.02 2.17
N LYS A 121 -27.18 14.59 3.38
CA LYS A 121 -28.42 15.03 4.06
C LYS A 121 -29.09 16.24 3.42
N LYS A 122 -28.37 17.01 2.60
CA LYS A 122 -28.95 18.15 1.87
C LYS A 122 -29.63 17.73 0.59
N ILE A 123 -29.27 16.57 0.04
CA ILE A 123 -29.89 16.00 -1.15
C ILE A 123 -31.30 15.53 -0.79
N VAL A 124 -32.30 16.08 -1.47
CA VAL A 124 -33.70 15.64 -1.35
C VAL A 124 -33.92 14.52 -2.35
N PHE A 125 -33.92 13.27 -1.87
CA PHE A 125 -34.12 12.10 -2.71
C PHE A 125 -35.61 11.96 -3.13
N PRO A 126 -35.89 11.77 -4.44
CA PRO A 126 -37.23 11.41 -4.92
C PRO A 126 -37.73 10.09 -4.33
N GLU A 127 -39.04 9.94 -4.16
CA GLU A 127 -39.64 8.72 -3.60
C GLU A 127 -39.38 7.46 -4.45
N HIS A 128 -39.21 7.64 -5.76
CA HIS A 128 -38.90 6.58 -6.73
C HIS A 128 -37.40 6.45 -7.04
N PHE A 129 -36.52 7.04 -6.21
CA PHE A 129 -35.08 6.98 -6.45
C PHE A 129 -34.55 5.54 -6.37
N ASP A 130 -33.90 5.09 -7.45
CA ASP A 130 -33.13 3.85 -7.50
C ASP A 130 -31.69 4.14 -7.93
N VAL A 131 -30.73 3.67 -7.13
CA VAL A 131 -29.28 3.74 -7.46
C VAL A 131 -28.97 3.01 -8.76
N ASN A 132 -29.75 1.98 -9.10
CA ASN A 132 -29.57 1.20 -10.33
C ASN A 132 -29.76 2.03 -11.60
N ASP A 133 -30.58 3.10 -11.56
CA ASP A 133 -30.77 3.99 -12.71
C ASP A 133 -29.46 4.69 -13.11
N PHE A 134 -28.59 4.91 -12.13
CA PHE A 134 -27.25 5.47 -12.32
C PHE A 134 -26.19 4.39 -12.52
N ASN A 135 -26.51 3.11 -12.39
CA ASN A 135 -25.55 2.00 -12.46
C ASN A 135 -25.22 1.60 -13.91
N HIS A 136 -25.05 2.58 -14.80
CA HIS A 136 -24.73 2.37 -16.22
C HIS A 136 -23.45 3.13 -16.61
N PHE A 137 -22.50 2.43 -17.22
CA PHE A 137 -21.20 3.01 -17.58
C PHE A 137 -21.30 4.25 -18.48
N SER A 138 -22.26 4.24 -19.42
CA SER A 138 -22.54 5.35 -20.32
C SER A 138 -23.01 6.62 -19.60
N VAL A 139 -23.69 6.49 -18.45
CA VAL A 139 -24.18 7.61 -17.65
C VAL A 139 -23.01 8.39 -17.09
N PHE A 140 -21.95 7.70 -16.65
CA PHE A 140 -20.74 8.33 -16.13
C PHE A 140 -19.91 9.01 -17.22
N GLN A 141 -19.75 8.35 -18.38
CA GLN A 141 -19.06 8.97 -19.52
C GLN A 141 -19.80 10.21 -20.05
N GLN A 142 -21.13 10.15 -20.14
CA GLN A 142 -21.96 11.29 -20.56
C GLN A 142 -21.90 12.42 -19.55
N PHE A 143 -21.76 12.10 -18.27
CA PHE A 143 -21.58 13.09 -17.22
C PHE A 143 -20.22 13.80 -17.30
N ASP A 144 -19.13 13.05 -17.46
CA ASP A 144 -17.79 13.62 -17.64
C ASP A 144 -17.69 14.45 -18.94
N ALA A 145 -18.46 14.08 -19.97
CA ALA A 145 -18.58 14.80 -21.23
C ALA A 145 -19.58 15.98 -21.20
N MET A 146 -20.29 16.21 -20.09
CA MET A 146 -21.37 17.20 -19.95
C MET A 146 -22.47 17.10 -21.02
N ASP A 147 -22.89 15.87 -21.36
CA ASP A 147 -23.90 15.60 -22.38
C ASP A 147 -25.33 15.86 -21.88
N GLU A 148 -26.07 16.75 -22.56
CA GLU A 148 -27.47 17.08 -22.26
C GLU A 148 -28.45 15.91 -22.51
N GLU A 149 -28.05 14.87 -23.25
CA GLU A 149 -28.87 13.66 -23.41
C GLU A 149 -29.07 12.87 -22.12
N LEU A 150 -28.16 13.03 -21.15
CA LEU A 150 -28.23 12.36 -19.84
C LEU A 150 -29.54 12.65 -19.12
N TYR A 151 -29.94 13.93 -19.08
CA TYR A 151 -31.15 14.39 -18.41
C TYR A 151 -32.44 13.92 -19.09
N LYS A 152 -32.37 13.50 -20.36
CA LYS A 152 -33.52 12.93 -21.08
C LYS A 152 -33.70 11.43 -20.81
N LYS A 153 -32.63 10.74 -20.44
CA LYS A 153 -32.62 9.30 -20.17
C LYS A 153 -33.01 8.98 -18.72
N LEU A 154 -32.71 9.88 -17.79
CA LEU A 154 -32.99 9.71 -16.37
C LEU A 154 -34.37 10.25 -15.98
N PRO A 155 -35.15 9.55 -15.13
CA PRO A 155 -36.49 9.97 -14.69
C PRO A 155 -36.43 10.98 -13.52
N TYR A 156 -35.46 11.90 -13.54
CA TYR A 156 -35.16 12.81 -12.44
C TYR A 156 -34.96 14.25 -12.91
N ASP A 157 -35.21 15.21 -12.01
CA ASP A 157 -34.98 16.63 -12.28
C ASP A 157 -33.49 16.94 -12.42
N ARG A 158 -33.14 17.81 -13.36
CA ARG A 158 -31.75 18.25 -13.60
C ARG A 158 -31.05 18.72 -12.33
N ALA A 159 -31.72 19.54 -11.51
CA ALA A 159 -31.15 20.05 -10.27
C ALA A 159 -30.81 18.95 -9.26
N PHE A 160 -31.59 17.87 -9.21
CA PHE A 160 -31.29 16.70 -8.38
C PHE A 160 -30.11 15.91 -8.95
N VAL A 161 -30.12 15.65 -10.27
CA VAL A 161 -29.06 14.90 -10.96
C VAL A 161 -27.71 15.59 -10.77
N ASP A 162 -27.64 16.91 -10.94
CA ASP A 162 -26.41 17.68 -10.77
C ASP A 162 -25.86 17.57 -9.33
N GLN A 163 -26.72 17.77 -8.32
CA GLN A 163 -26.34 17.67 -6.90
C GLN A 163 -25.91 16.26 -6.50
N TYR A 164 -26.62 15.24 -6.99
CA TYR A 164 -26.32 13.85 -6.69
C TYR A 164 -25.01 13.41 -7.33
N LEU A 165 -24.76 13.80 -8.58
CA LEU A 165 -23.52 13.45 -9.27
C LEU A 165 -22.31 14.22 -8.70
N GLU A 166 -22.46 15.49 -8.32
CA GLU A 166 -21.43 16.23 -7.58
C GLU A 166 -21.07 15.49 -6.29
N TRP A 167 -22.08 15.07 -5.51
CA TRP A 167 -21.85 14.29 -4.30
C TRP A 167 -21.14 12.97 -4.59
N CYS A 168 -21.53 12.24 -5.64
CA CYS A 168 -20.87 11.02 -6.08
C CYS A 168 -19.39 11.25 -6.41
N GLN A 169 -19.04 12.31 -7.14
CA GLN A 169 -17.65 12.65 -7.48
C GLN A 169 -16.77 12.89 -6.25
N PHE A 170 -17.32 13.51 -5.21
CA PHE A 170 -16.61 13.69 -3.95
C PHE A 170 -16.57 12.41 -3.12
N ALA A 171 -17.65 11.61 -3.12
CA ALA A 171 -17.75 10.36 -2.38
C ALA A 171 -16.68 9.38 -2.85
N VAL A 172 -16.56 9.18 -4.15
CA VAL A 172 -15.64 8.23 -4.79
C VAL A 172 -14.15 8.52 -4.50
N LYS A 173 -13.80 9.75 -4.11
CA LYS A 173 -12.43 10.11 -3.73
C LYS A 173 -12.07 9.69 -2.30
N GLU A 174 -13.04 9.27 -1.49
CA GLU A 174 -12.76 8.76 -0.15
C GLU A 174 -12.18 7.34 -0.16
N HIS A 175 -11.54 7.02 0.97
CA HIS A 175 -11.00 5.70 1.22
C HIS A 175 -12.12 4.63 1.26
N PRO A 176 -11.89 3.42 0.70
CA PRO A 176 -12.91 2.36 0.61
C PRO A 176 -13.57 2.02 1.96
N SER A 177 -12.79 2.00 3.04
CA SER A 177 -13.30 1.73 4.39
C SER A 177 -14.40 2.69 4.87
N LYS A 178 -14.41 3.93 4.37
CA LYS A 178 -15.47 4.91 4.67
C LYS A 178 -16.63 4.83 3.68
N LEU A 179 -16.34 4.43 2.44
CA LEU A 179 -17.33 4.31 1.35
C LEU A 179 -18.36 3.21 1.59
N ILE A 180 -17.99 2.13 2.30
CA ILE A 180 -18.89 1.00 2.60
C ILE A 180 -20.23 1.46 3.21
N HIS A 181 -20.22 2.54 4.00
CA HIS A 181 -21.43 3.09 4.60
C HIS A 181 -22.38 3.81 3.63
N TYR A 182 -21.97 3.98 2.38
CA TYR A 182 -22.69 4.74 1.37
C TYR A 182 -23.04 3.91 0.12
N PHE A 183 -22.80 2.59 0.11
CA PHE A 183 -23.10 1.74 -1.05
C PHE A 183 -24.59 1.72 -1.40
N ASP A 184 -25.48 1.97 -0.44
CA ASP A 184 -26.92 2.11 -0.68
C ASP A 184 -27.29 3.37 -1.48
N TYR A 185 -26.35 4.31 -1.66
CA TYR A 185 -26.54 5.58 -2.37
C TYR A 185 -25.48 5.81 -3.46
N LEU A 186 -24.56 4.87 -3.68
CA LEU A 186 -23.43 5.04 -4.58
C LEU A 186 -23.29 3.78 -5.46
N PRO A 187 -23.46 3.89 -6.79
CA PRO A 187 -23.35 2.74 -7.67
C PRO A 187 -21.95 2.11 -7.60
N PHE A 188 -21.87 0.81 -7.32
CA PHE A 188 -20.59 0.11 -7.20
C PHE A 188 -19.77 0.18 -8.51
N ARG A 189 -20.43 0.17 -9.66
CA ARG A 189 -19.81 0.39 -10.98
C ARG A 189 -19.06 1.73 -11.06
N TYR A 190 -19.60 2.80 -10.44
CA TYR A 190 -18.93 4.10 -10.41
C TYR A 190 -17.70 4.09 -9.50
N ILE A 191 -17.77 3.34 -8.39
CA ILE A 191 -16.63 3.11 -7.50
C ILE A 191 -15.50 2.43 -8.28
N CYS A 192 -15.81 1.35 -9.01
CA CYS A 192 -14.83 0.66 -9.87
C CYS A 192 -14.22 1.58 -10.92
N TYR A 193 -15.04 2.44 -11.55
CA TYR A 193 -14.60 3.36 -12.59
C TYR A 193 -13.66 4.45 -12.08
N ALA A 194 -14.03 5.13 -10.99
CA ALA A 194 -13.45 6.43 -10.65
C ALA A 194 -12.69 6.47 -9.31
N ASN A 195 -12.77 5.46 -8.45
CA ASN A 195 -12.04 5.49 -7.16
C ASN A 195 -10.56 5.12 -7.37
N PRO A 196 -9.60 6.05 -7.17
CA PRO A 196 -8.18 5.75 -7.36
C PRO A 196 -7.55 5.00 -6.18
N LEU A 197 -8.27 4.84 -5.06
CA LEU A 197 -7.77 4.28 -3.80
C LEU A 197 -8.17 2.83 -3.58
N LEU A 198 -8.82 2.16 -4.54
CA LEU A 198 -9.19 0.75 -4.40
C LEU A 198 -7.92 -0.11 -4.24
N SER A 199 -7.89 -0.91 -3.18
CA SER A 199 -6.86 -1.94 -2.96
C SER A 199 -7.31 -3.24 -3.62
N GLU A 200 -6.36 -4.06 -4.07
CA GLU A 200 -6.68 -5.36 -4.67
C GLU A 200 -7.43 -6.27 -3.68
N GLN A 201 -7.07 -6.22 -2.39
CA GLN A 201 -7.81 -6.92 -1.34
C GLN A 201 -9.28 -6.48 -1.27
N PHE A 202 -9.56 -5.18 -1.41
CA PHE A 202 -10.94 -4.68 -1.45
C PHE A 202 -11.71 -5.21 -2.66
N LEU A 203 -11.06 -5.30 -3.84
CA LEU A 203 -11.68 -5.87 -5.04
C LEU A 203 -11.97 -7.37 -4.88
N ILE A 204 -11.05 -8.13 -4.27
CA ILE A 204 -11.24 -9.55 -3.95
C ILE A 204 -12.40 -9.73 -2.97
N ASP A 205 -12.48 -8.89 -1.93
CA ASP A 205 -13.54 -8.94 -0.92
C ASP A 205 -14.94 -8.73 -1.54
N HIS A 206 -15.04 -7.96 -2.64
CA HIS A 206 -16.30 -7.60 -3.30
C HIS A 206 -16.43 -8.16 -4.72
N LEU A 207 -15.76 -9.29 -5.01
CA LEU A 207 -15.68 -9.87 -6.35
C LEU A 207 -17.05 -10.06 -7.03
N GLU A 208 -18.08 -10.43 -6.26
CA GLU A 208 -19.45 -10.64 -6.78
C GLU A 208 -20.15 -9.35 -7.26
N GLN A 209 -19.79 -8.21 -6.69
CA GLN A 209 -20.36 -6.89 -7.02
C GLN A 209 -19.50 -6.13 -8.03
N LEU A 210 -18.32 -6.66 -8.34
CA LEU A 210 -17.29 -6.03 -9.15
C LEU A 210 -17.75 -5.87 -10.60
N ASP A 211 -17.66 -4.65 -11.11
CA ASP A 211 -17.83 -4.40 -12.54
C ASP A 211 -16.47 -4.30 -13.23
N LEU A 212 -16.07 -5.41 -13.88
CA LEU A 212 -14.81 -5.52 -14.61
C LEU A 212 -14.76 -4.62 -15.86
N VAL A 213 -15.92 -4.31 -16.46
CA VAL A 213 -16.00 -3.44 -17.64
C VAL A 213 -15.72 -2.00 -17.24
N ALA A 214 -16.19 -1.55 -16.07
CA ALA A 214 -15.88 -0.23 -15.56
C ALA A 214 -14.44 -0.14 -15.01
N LEU A 215 -13.97 -1.20 -14.35
CA LEU A 215 -12.63 -1.25 -13.75
C LEU A 215 -11.51 -1.08 -14.78
N GLN A 216 -11.70 -1.55 -16.02
CA GLN A 216 -10.68 -1.45 -17.08
C GLN A 216 -10.31 0.00 -17.47
N TYR A 217 -11.11 0.99 -17.06
CA TYR A 217 -10.85 2.41 -17.31
C TYR A 217 -10.13 3.10 -16.14
N ASN A 218 -9.99 2.43 -14.99
CA ASN A 218 -9.36 2.99 -13.80
C ASN A 218 -7.85 2.72 -13.80
N LYS A 219 -7.10 3.52 -14.57
CA LYS A 219 -5.65 3.32 -14.79
C LYS A 219 -4.85 3.28 -13.49
N THR A 220 -5.19 4.13 -12.52
CA THR A 220 -4.53 4.20 -11.21
C THR A 220 -4.65 2.90 -10.42
N VAL A 221 -5.81 2.22 -10.50
CA VAL A 221 -6.00 0.92 -9.87
C VAL A 221 -5.26 -0.14 -10.68
N LEU A 222 -5.45 -0.19 -12.00
CA LEU A 222 -4.82 -1.20 -12.87
C LEU A 222 -3.29 -1.21 -12.76
N ALA A 223 -2.65 -0.06 -12.59
CA ALA A 223 -1.21 0.07 -12.40
C ALA A 223 -0.69 -0.63 -11.13
N ARG A 224 -1.55 -0.82 -10.11
CA ARG A 224 -1.20 -1.38 -8.80
C ARG A 224 -1.67 -2.83 -8.61
N LEU A 225 -2.42 -3.38 -9.56
CA LEU A 225 -2.92 -4.75 -9.47
C LEU A 225 -1.82 -5.76 -9.82
N SER A 226 -1.84 -6.88 -9.11
CA SER A 226 -1.02 -8.05 -9.42
C SER A 226 -1.30 -8.58 -10.82
N ALA A 227 -0.30 -9.22 -11.43
CA ALA A 227 -0.46 -9.91 -12.70
C ALA A 227 -1.59 -10.95 -12.66
N SER A 228 -1.79 -11.60 -11.51
CA SER A 228 -2.90 -12.55 -11.32
C SER A 228 -4.25 -11.87 -11.50
N PHE A 229 -4.46 -10.70 -10.89
CA PHE A 229 -5.73 -9.99 -11.00
C PHE A 229 -5.94 -9.40 -12.39
N LYS A 230 -4.90 -8.82 -13.00
CA LYS A 230 -4.96 -8.32 -14.39
C LYS A 230 -5.33 -9.44 -15.37
N ARG A 231 -4.74 -10.62 -15.19
CA ARG A 231 -5.09 -11.81 -15.98
C ARG A 231 -6.55 -12.22 -15.79
N TYR A 232 -7.02 -12.28 -14.54
CA TYR A 232 -8.43 -12.55 -14.24
C TYR A 232 -9.38 -11.55 -14.92
N LEU A 233 -9.04 -10.25 -14.90
CA LEU A 233 -9.81 -9.20 -15.57
C LEU A 233 -9.91 -9.48 -17.08
N VAL A 234 -8.78 -9.74 -17.75
CA VAL A 234 -8.75 -9.98 -19.20
C VAL A 234 -9.49 -11.26 -19.57
N GLU A 235 -9.25 -12.37 -18.87
CA GLU A 235 -9.91 -13.65 -19.13
C GLU A 235 -11.43 -13.55 -18.92
N SER A 236 -11.87 -12.85 -17.87
CA SER A 236 -13.29 -12.63 -17.60
C SER A 236 -13.97 -11.75 -18.64
N LEU A 237 -13.32 -10.68 -19.10
CA LEU A 237 -13.85 -9.82 -20.18
C LEU A 237 -13.98 -10.59 -21.50
N LYS A 238 -12.99 -11.43 -21.83
CA LYS A 238 -13.04 -12.32 -23.02
C LYS A 238 -14.18 -13.33 -22.91
N ALA A 239 -14.34 -13.97 -21.75
CA ALA A 239 -15.40 -14.95 -21.53
C ALA A 239 -16.81 -14.34 -21.64
N GLN A 240 -16.95 -13.05 -21.31
CA GLN A 240 -18.21 -12.31 -21.41
C GLN A 240 -18.41 -11.61 -22.77
N GLU A 241 -17.53 -11.84 -23.74
CA GLU A 241 -17.52 -11.19 -25.06
C GLU A 241 -17.59 -9.65 -24.98
N LYS A 242 -16.95 -9.07 -23.96
CA LYS A 242 -16.87 -7.61 -23.77
C LYS A 242 -15.68 -7.03 -24.51
N THR A 243 -15.84 -5.78 -24.96
CA THR A 243 -14.76 -5.02 -25.60
C THR A 243 -13.67 -4.72 -24.58
N ILE A 244 -12.47 -5.19 -24.84
CA ILE A 244 -11.26 -4.85 -24.09
C ILE A 244 -10.83 -3.43 -24.48
N HIS A 245 -10.36 -2.67 -23.50
CA HIS A 245 -9.87 -1.32 -23.69
C HIS A 245 -8.75 -1.24 -24.75
N SER A 246 -8.80 -0.20 -25.60
CA SER A 246 -7.83 0.02 -26.68
C SER A 246 -6.40 0.17 -26.18
N ASP A 247 -6.20 0.75 -24.99
CA ASP A 247 -4.86 1.03 -24.44
C ASP A 247 -3.98 -0.21 -24.27
N PHE A 248 -4.55 -1.40 -24.09
CA PHE A 248 -3.78 -2.62 -23.82
C PHE A 248 -4.23 -3.85 -24.61
N VAL A 249 -5.22 -3.72 -25.52
CA VAL A 249 -5.73 -4.84 -26.31
C VAL A 249 -4.65 -5.47 -27.20
N ASP A 250 -3.73 -4.67 -27.71
CA ASP A 250 -2.65 -5.11 -28.60
C ASP A 250 -1.40 -5.59 -27.84
N GLN A 251 -1.32 -5.32 -26.53
CA GLN A 251 -0.18 -5.60 -25.65
C GLN A 251 -0.62 -6.26 -24.34
N LEU A 252 -1.46 -7.30 -24.46
CA LEU A 252 -2.06 -7.95 -23.28
C LEU A 252 -1.03 -8.59 -22.36
N ASP A 253 -0.02 -9.25 -22.93
CA ASP A 253 1.01 -9.94 -22.15
C ASP A 253 1.86 -8.92 -21.39
N ASP A 254 2.27 -7.82 -22.04
CA ASP A 254 3.00 -6.73 -21.39
C ASP A 254 2.16 -6.03 -20.32
N PHE A 255 0.87 -5.80 -20.56
CA PHE A 255 -0.03 -5.23 -19.56
C PHE A 255 -0.12 -6.10 -18.30
N ILE A 256 -0.23 -7.42 -18.48
CA ILE A 256 -0.34 -8.37 -17.38
C ILE A 256 0.99 -8.49 -16.63
N GLU A 257 2.11 -8.66 -17.34
CA GLU A 257 3.41 -8.99 -16.77
C GLU A 257 4.18 -7.75 -16.24
N SER A 258 4.01 -6.57 -16.86
CA SER A 258 4.76 -5.37 -16.51
C SER A 258 4.10 -4.55 -15.38
N TYR A 259 4.89 -4.22 -14.35
CA TYR A 259 4.54 -3.20 -13.36
C TYR A 259 4.61 -1.77 -13.94
N ALA A 260 5.38 -1.58 -15.01
CA ALA A 260 5.67 -0.28 -15.57
C ALA A 260 4.70 0.13 -16.70
N PHE A 261 3.79 -0.74 -17.12
CA PHE A 261 2.90 -0.53 -18.28
C PHE A 261 2.22 0.85 -18.29
N TYR A 262 1.71 1.31 -17.15
CA TYR A 262 1.12 2.65 -17.00
C TYR A 262 2.04 3.68 -16.36
N SER A 263 3.19 3.27 -15.81
CA SER A 263 4.14 4.18 -15.16
C SER A 263 4.87 5.11 -16.14
N SER A 264 4.96 4.71 -17.41
CA SER A 264 5.59 5.49 -18.48
C SER A 264 4.77 6.72 -18.93
N PHE A 265 3.49 6.81 -18.56
CA PHE A 265 2.57 7.83 -19.07
C PHE A 265 2.30 9.00 -18.11
N ASP A 266 2.69 8.90 -16.83
CA ASP A 266 2.42 9.93 -15.81
C ASP A 266 3.70 10.36 -15.07
N VAL A 267 4.66 10.94 -15.79
CA VAL A 267 5.55 11.91 -15.15
C VAL A 267 4.75 13.20 -14.97
N THR A 268 3.99 13.30 -13.87
CA THR A 268 3.41 14.57 -13.46
C THR A 268 4.58 15.48 -13.09
N TYR A 269 5.01 16.34 -14.01
CA TYR A 269 5.91 17.44 -13.71
C TYR A 269 5.23 18.30 -12.63
N LEU A 270 5.70 18.20 -11.39
CA LEU A 270 5.38 19.19 -10.38
C LEU A 270 5.85 20.54 -10.93
N PRO A 271 5.00 21.58 -10.95
CA PRO A 271 5.42 22.87 -11.46
C PRO A 271 6.64 23.31 -10.65
N GLU A 272 7.75 23.58 -11.36
CA GLU A 272 8.97 24.12 -10.81
C GLU A 272 8.60 25.40 -10.04
N SER A 273 8.52 25.32 -8.71
CA SER A 273 8.40 26.52 -7.89
C SER A 273 9.80 27.07 -7.73
N ASP A 274 10.10 28.11 -8.51
CA ASP A 274 11.28 28.94 -8.34
C ASP A 274 11.47 29.35 -6.87
N GLU A 275 12.73 29.30 -6.42
CA GLU A 275 13.25 29.63 -5.09
C GLU A 275 13.07 28.58 -3.98
N MET A 276 13.82 27.46 -4.08
CA MET A 276 14.22 26.73 -2.88
C MET A 276 15.26 27.54 -2.11
N VAL A 277 14.93 27.95 -0.89
CA VAL A 277 15.92 28.40 0.10
C VAL A 277 16.80 27.21 0.45
N GLU A 278 18.11 27.30 0.19
CA GLU A 278 19.10 26.31 0.65
C GLU A 278 19.04 26.18 2.18
N MET A 279 18.30 25.19 2.67
CA MET A 279 18.39 24.73 4.04
C MET A 279 19.31 23.52 4.09
N TYR A 280 20.37 23.60 4.89
CA TYR A 280 21.17 22.43 5.28
C TYR A 280 20.34 21.53 6.20
N LEU A 281 19.57 20.64 5.58
CA LEU A 281 18.82 19.59 6.25
C LEU A 281 19.66 18.31 6.17
N GLN A 282 20.01 17.73 7.31
CA GLN A 282 20.48 16.35 7.37
C GLN A 282 19.28 15.44 7.09
N PHE A 283 19.00 15.24 5.81
CA PHE A 283 18.06 14.22 5.37
C PHE A 283 18.76 12.86 5.39
N TYR A 284 18.12 11.87 6.02
CA TYR A 284 18.34 10.48 5.65
C TYR A 284 17.49 10.25 4.40
N GLU A 285 18.14 10.11 3.24
CA GLU A 285 17.45 9.83 1.97
C GLU A 285 16.64 8.54 2.10
N TYR A 286 15.34 8.64 1.83
CA TYR A 286 14.48 7.50 1.60
C TYR A 286 13.67 7.77 0.34
N ASP A 287 13.76 6.84 -0.60
CA ASP A 287 13.12 6.94 -1.90
C ASP A 287 11.58 6.89 -1.77
N ARG A 288 10.92 7.91 -2.32
CA ARG A 288 9.50 8.17 -2.22
C ARG A 288 8.84 7.68 -3.51
N GLY A 289 8.19 6.51 -3.45
CA GLY A 289 7.21 6.15 -4.47
C GLY A 289 6.04 7.16 -4.50
N SER A 290 5.51 7.42 -5.70
CA SER A 290 4.57 8.50 -6.03
C SER A 290 3.16 8.41 -5.41
N ASN A 291 2.79 7.31 -4.75
CA ASN A 291 1.43 7.05 -4.24
C ASN A 291 1.37 6.58 -2.78
N LYS A 292 2.11 7.20 -1.85
CA LYS A 292 2.06 6.85 -0.42
C LYS A 292 1.36 7.91 0.44
N TRP A 293 0.62 7.45 1.45
CA TRP A 293 -0.21 8.27 2.36
C TRP A 293 0.62 9.27 3.20
N PRO A 294 0.10 10.47 3.53
CA PRO A 294 0.69 11.32 4.55
C PRO A 294 0.66 10.60 5.90
N GLY A 295 1.83 10.23 6.43
CA GLY A 295 1.96 9.43 7.67
C GLY A 295 2.49 8.00 7.47
N SER A 296 2.79 7.56 6.24
CA SER A 296 3.63 6.37 6.04
C SER A 296 5.13 6.68 6.21
N GLU A 297 5.46 7.91 6.59
CA GLU A 297 6.81 8.43 6.76
C GLU A 297 7.30 8.17 8.18
N HIS A 298 7.92 7.03 8.46
CA HIS A 298 8.69 6.89 9.69
C HIS A 298 10.12 6.43 9.42
N LEU A 299 10.98 7.44 9.48
CA LEU A 299 12.44 7.44 9.48
C LEU A 299 13.00 6.74 10.72
N VAL A 300 13.13 5.40 10.71
CA VAL A 300 14.24 4.63 11.32
C VAL A 300 14.21 3.24 10.66
N LYS A 301 15.35 2.76 10.12
CA LYS A 301 15.48 1.36 9.68
C LYS A 301 15.09 0.42 10.84
N GLY A 302 13.98 -0.31 10.67
CA GLY A 302 13.69 -1.52 11.44
C GLY A 302 12.61 -1.47 12.52
N ILE A 303 12.06 -0.31 12.93
CA ILE A 303 10.94 -0.29 13.89
C ILE A 303 9.63 0.03 13.17
N PRO A 304 8.73 -0.95 12.96
CA PRO A 304 7.43 -0.68 12.37
C PRO A 304 6.62 0.22 13.32
N SER A 305 6.22 1.41 12.83
CA SER A 305 5.34 2.32 13.56
C SER A 305 4.06 1.58 13.97
N LEU A 306 3.45 1.94 15.10
CA LEU A 306 2.25 1.26 15.55
C LEU A 306 1.08 1.45 14.56
N MET A 307 1.08 2.54 13.79
CA MET A 307 0.19 2.72 12.64
C MET A 307 0.45 1.69 11.54
N SER A 308 1.71 1.39 11.19
CA SER A 308 2.04 0.30 10.25
C SER A 308 1.71 -1.11 10.77
N GLN A 309 1.55 -1.26 12.10
CA GLN A 309 1.06 -2.51 12.72
C GLN A 309 -0.47 -2.60 12.71
N LYS A 310 -1.18 -1.48 12.64
CA LYS A 310 -2.65 -1.41 12.63
C LYS A 310 -3.23 -1.31 11.22
N TYR A 311 -2.49 -0.71 10.29
CA TYR A 311 -2.92 -0.43 8.93
C TYR A 311 -1.90 -0.97 7.93
N ASP A 312 -2.35 -1.28 6.72
CA ASP A 312 -1.49 -1.71 5.62
C ASP A 312 -0.94 -0.51 4.83
N ARG A 313 -0.23 -0.79 3.72
CA ARG A 313 0.35 0.25 2.84
C ARG A 313 -0.71 1.14 2.16
N PHE A 314 -1.97 0.70 2.11
CA PHE A 314 -3.06 1.40 1.47
C PHE A 314 -3.96 2.17 2.47
N GLY A 315 -3.74 1.98 3.78
CA GLY A 315 -4.55 2.59 4.83
C GLY A 315 -5.72 1.71 5.28
N ASP A 316 -5.80 0.47 4.80
CA ASP A 316 -6.77 -0.52 5.25
C ASP A 316 -6.36 -1.07 6.61
N LYS A 317 -7.33 -1.26 7.50
CA LYS A 317 -7.08 -1.84 8.83
C LYS A 317 -6.62 -3.28 8.65
N ARG A 318 -5.46 -3.64 9.19
CA ARG A 318 -4.99 -5.03 9.26
C ARG A 318 -5.99 -5.85 10.06
N LEU A 319 -6.47 -6.92 9.45
CA LEU A 319 -7.46 -7.80 10.04
C LEU A 319 -6.83 -8.63 11.15
N THR A 320 -7.59 -8.84 12.22
CA THR A 320 -7.24 -9.83 13.23
C THR A 320 -7.43 -11.24 12.66
N ASN A 321 -6.73 -12.23 13.24
CA ASN A 321 -6.89 -13.64 12.84
C ASN A 321 -8.36 -14.09 12.79
N ALA A 322 -9.17 -13.68 13.77
CA ALA A 322 -10.58 -14.06 13.82
C ALA A 322 -11.43 -13.39 12.73
N GLU A 323 -11.16 -12.11 12.42
CA GLU A 323 -11.84 -11.40 11.33
C GLU A 323 -11.48 -12.03 9.98
N MET A 324 -10.19 -12.35 9.77
CA MET A 324 -9.72 -12.95 8.52
C MET A 324 -10.19 -14.39 8.35
N ASP A 325 -10.20 -15.22 9.40
CA ASP A 325 -10.72 -16.59 9.33
C ASP A 325 -12.20 -16.60 8.90
N LYS A 326 -13.00 -15.67 9.45
CA LYS A 326 -14.41 -15.51 9.08
C LYS A 326 -14.55 -15.12 7.61
N LYS A 327 -13.73 -14.17 7.12
CA LYS A 327 -13.74 -13.75 5.71
C LYS A 327 -13.28 -14.87 4.78
N PHE A 328 -12.16 -15.52 5.09
CA PHE A 328 -11.57 -16.56 4.26
C PHE A 328 -12.49 -17.77 4.07
N THR A 329 -13.24 -18.13 5.12
CA THR A 329 -14.25 -19.21 5.05
C THR A 329 -15.38 -18.87 4.08
N SER A 330 -15.73 -17.59 3.92
CA SER A 330 -16.76 -17.14 2.97
C SER A 330 -16.27 -16.96 1.54
N TYR A 331 -14.96 -17.04 1.28
CA TYR A 331 -14.44 -16.86 -0.07
C TYR A 331 -14.78 -18.02 -0.99
N SER A 332 -15.20 -17.68 -2.21
CA SER A 332 -15.26 -18.60 -3.35
C SER A 332 -13.86 -19.08 -3.75
N ASP A 333 -13.78 -20.15 -4.54
CA ASP A 333 -12.51 -20.69 -5.01
C ASP A 333 -11.72 -19.67 -5.85
N GLN A 334 -12.42 -18.84 -6.64
CA GLN A 334 -11.80 -17.75 -7.41
C GLN A 334 -11.21 -16.67 -6.49
N GLN A 335 -11.94 -16.28 -5.45
CA GLN A 335 -11.43 -15.33 -4.45
C GLN A 335 -10.21 -15.88 -3.71
N LYS A 336 -10.20 -17.18 -3.39
CA LYS A 336 -9.05 -17.84 -2.76
C LYS A 336 -7.84 -17.88 -3.69
N GLN A 337 -8.03 -18.12 -4.99
CA GLN A 337 -6.97 -18.05 -5.99
C GLN A 337 -6.37 -16.64 -6.08
N LEU A 338 -7.21 -15.61 -6.24
CA LEU A 338 -6.75 -14.22 -6.28
C LEU A 338 -6.08 -13.79 -4.97
N PHE A 339 -6.65 -14.18 -3.83
CA PHE A 339 -6.07 -13.92 -2.52
C PHE A 339 -4.68 -14.54 -2.39
N SER A 340 -4.48 -15.76 -2.88
CA SER A 340 -3.18 -16.46 -2.78
C SER A 340 -2.03 -15.72 -3.51
N ALA A 341 -2.35 -14.97 -4.57
CA ALA A 341 -1.39 -14.19 -5.34
C ALA A 341 -0.92 -12.91 -4.63
N ASN A 342 -1.68 -12.35 -3.68
CA ASN A 342 -1.35 -11.08 -3.01
C ASN A 342 -1.30 -11.18 -1.47
N ALA A 343 -1.59 -12.35 -0.92
CA ALA A 343 -1.61 -12.55 0.53
C ALA A 343 -0.23 -12.34 1.15
N GLU A 344 -0.20 -11.69 2.32
CA GLU A 344 1.01 -11.63 3.14
C GLU A 344 1.45 -13.03 3.60
N GLN A 345 2.76 -13.24 3.73
CA GLN A 345 3.36 -14.51 4.16
C GLN A 345 2.70 -15.13 5.38
N HIS A 346 2.27 -14.29 6.34
CA HIS A 346 1.63 -14.77 7.55
C HIS A 346 0.28 -15.45 7.28
N TRP A 347 -0.51 -14.93 6.32
CA TRP A 347 -1.76 -15.53 5.87
C TRP A 347 -1.51 -16.79 5.03
N ILE A 348 -0.48 -16.77 4.17
CA ILE A 348 -0.08 -17.95 3.39
C ILE A 348 0.25 -19.12 4.33
N ASN A 349 1.05 -18.89 5.36
CA ASN A 349 1.38 -19.92 6.34
C ASN A 349 0.13 -20.40 7.11
N ARG A 350 -0.76 -19.48 7.49
CA ARG A 350 -2.00 -19.81 8.22
C ARG A 350 -2.91 -20.73 7.41
N TYR A 351 -3.14 -20.39 6.14
CA TYR A 351 -4.05 -21.10 5.23
C TYR A 351 -3.35 -22.06 4.26
N ARG A 352 -2.09 -22.45 4.55
CA ARG A 352 -1.23 -23.27 3.69
C ARG A 352 -1.84 -24.57 3.14
N ASN A 353 -2.85 -25.14 3.81
CA ASN A 353 -3.49 -26.38 3.37
C ASN A 353 -4.72 -26.14 2.47
N GLU A 354 -5.20 -24.90 2.40
CA GLU A 354 -6.38 -24.49 1.64
C GLU A 354 -6.04 -23.63 0.43
N LEU A 355 -4.82 -23.07 0.40
CA LEU A 355 -4.32 -22.27 -0.72
C LEU A 355 -3.70 -23.14 -1.82
N ASP A 356 -3.88 -22.69 -3.06
CA ASP A 356 -3.20 -23.25 -4.21
C ASP A 356 -1.77 -22.72 -4.29
N TRP A 357 -0.81 -23.58 -3.97
CA TRP A 357 0.60 -23.22 -3.96
C TRP A 357 1.17 -22.94 -5.35
N SER A 358 0.53 -23.40 -6.42
CA SER A 358 0.94 -23.03 -7.78
C SER A 358 0.73 -21.53 -8.02
N TYR A 359 -0.41 -20.98 -7.58
CA TYR A 359 -0.70 -19.54 -7.67
C TYR A 359 0.18 -18.72 -6.73
N VAL A 360 0.36 -19.19 -5.48
CA VAL A 360 1.28 -18.55 -4.54
C VAL A 360 2.67 -18.44 -5.15
N CYS A 361 3.22 -19.56 -5.62
CA CYS A 361 4.57 -19.59 -6.16
C CYS A 361 4.72 -18.73 -7.42
N ARG A 362 3.70 -18.69 -8.30
CA ARG A 362 3.77 -17.98 -9.57
C ARG A 362 3.65 -16.46 -9.48
N TYR A 363 2.80 -15.96 -8.57
CA TYR A 363 2.37 -14.55 -8.62
C TYR A 363 2.73 -13.74 -7.38
N ASN A 364 3.03 -14.38 -6.25
CA ASN A 364 3.17 -13.65 -5.00
C ASN A 364 4.53 -12.95 -4.89
N GLU A 365 4.50 -11.61 -4.91
CA GLU A 365 5.67 -10.71 -4.80
C GLU A 365 6.28 -10.70 -3.38
N GLN A 366 5.56 -11.18 -2.37
CA GLN A 366 5.95 -11.05 -0.98
C GLN A 366 6.72 -12.27 -0.46
N LEU A 367 7.05 -13.25 -1.30
CA LEU A 367 7.76 -14.46 -0.88
C LEU A 367 9.23 -14.17 -0.62
N THR A 368 9.72 -14.54 0.56
CA THR A 368 11.14 -14.46 0.91
C THR A 368 11.79 -15.83 0.92
N GLU A 369 13.11 -15.87 0.76
CA GLU A 369 13.90 -17.10 0.82
C GLU A 369 13.65 -17.92 2.10
N ASP A 370 13.65 -17.27 3.26
CA ASP A 370 13.36 -17.91 4.55
C ASP A 370 12.01 -18.61 4.54
N PHE A 371 11.00 -17.95 3.96
CA PHE A 371 9.65 -18.48 3.87
C PHE A 371 9.59 -19.69 2.93
N LEU A 372 10.20 -19.58 1.74
CA LEU A 372 10.28 -20.68 0.77
C LEU A 372 11.01 -21.89 1.38
N THR A 373 12.13 -21.66 2.06
CA THR A 373 12.92 -22.71 2.73
C THR A 373 12.12 -23.41 3.83
N ALA A 374 11.32 -22.68 4.61
CA ALA A 374 10.46 -23.25 5.62
C ALA A 374 9.31 -24.09 5.04
N HIS A 375 8.86 -23.79 3.82
CA HIS A 375 7.68 -24.40 3.18
C HIS A 375 8.00 -25.27 1.96
N LEU A 376 9.25 -25.73 1.81
CA LEU A 376 9.73 -26.53 0.66
C LEU A 376 8.83 -27.71 0.24
N LYS A 377 8.09 -28.30 1.17
CA LYS A 377 7.18 -29.42 0.88
C LYS A 377 5.99 -29.00 0.00
N TYR A 378 5.58 -27.74 0.09
CA TYR A 378 4.40 -27.22 -0.59
C TYR A 378 4.74 -26.50 -1.89
N LEU A 379 6.01 -26.15 -2.11
CA LEU A 379 6.43 -25.37 -3.27
C LEU A 379 6.22 -26.14 -4.57
N ASP A 380 5.59 -25.47 -5.53
CA ASP A 380 5.58 -25.86 -6.93
C ASP A 380 6.73 -25.13 -7.64
N PHE A 381 7.84 -25.82 -7.89
CA PHE A 381 9.02 -25.25 -8.54
C PHE A 381 8.77 -24.88 -10.01
N SER A 382 7.82 -25.53 -10.69
CA SER A 382 7.45 -25.18 -12.06
C SER A 382 6.73 -23.83 -12.09
N ALA A 383 5.83 -23.60 -11.14
CA ALA A 383 5.13 -22.34 -10.99
C ALA A 383 6.05 -21.24 -10.45
N LEU A 384 6.90 -21.55 -9.45
CA LEU A 384 7.89 -20.63 -8.89
C LEU A 384 8.86 -20.13 -9.95
N GLY A 385 9.27 -21.01 -10.88
CA GLY A 385 10.14 -20.65 -11.99
C GLY A 385 9.60 -19.54 -12.90
N LEU A 386 8.29 -19.30 -12.89
CA LEU A 386 7.63 -18.24 -13.67
C LEU A 386 7.48 -16.92 -12.91
N ASN A 387 7.84 -16.86 -11.63
CA ASN A 387 7.68 -15.67 -10.81
C ASN A 387 8.88 -14.74 -10.96
N THR A 388 8.68 -13.61 -11.65
CA THR A 388 9.72 -12.61 -11.89
C THR A 388 9.69 -11.47 -10.87
N TYR A 389 8.87 -11.59 -9.81
CA TYR A 389 8.58 -10.50 -8.87
C TYR A 389 9.23 -10.69 -7.50
N ILE A 390 9.98 -11.76 -7.31
CA ILE A 390 10.63 -12.10 -6.05
C ILE A 390 12.14 -12.02 -6.23
N GLU A 391 12.82 -11.51 -5.21
CA GLU A 391 14.29 -11.48 -5.16
C GLU A 391 14.78 -12.68 -4.34
N LEU A 392 15.63 -13.52 -4.94
CA LEU A 392 16.21 -14.69 -4.29
C LEU A 392 17.73 -14.67 -4.43
N ASP A 393 18.43 -15.07 -3.37
CA ASP A 393 19.88 -15.14 -3.41
C ASP A 393 20.34 -16.24 -4.39
N THR A 394 21.47 -16.01 -5.05
CA THR A 394 22.06 -16.98 -5.99
C THR A 394 22.30 -18.34 -5.32
N ASP A 395 22.65 -18.37 -4.04
CA ASP A 395 22.86 -19.60 -3.28
C ASP A 395 21.59 -20.47 -3.19
N PHE A 396 20.43 -19.84 -3.01
CA PHE A 396 19.14 -20.54 -3.03
C PHE A 396 18.86 -21.13 -4.41
N LEU A 397 19.06 -20.32 -5.46
CA LEU A 397 18.83 -20.75 -6.84
C LEU A 397 19.74 -21.90 -7.24
N VAL A 398 21.04 -21.85 -6.90
CA VAL A 398 22.00 -22.94 -7.13
C VAL A 398 21.58 -24.20 -6.37
N LYS A 399 21.23 -24.07 -5.10
CA LYS A 399 20.85 -25.20 -4.23
C LYS A 399 19.62 -25.95 -4.76
N TYR A 400 18.63 -25.23 -5.30
CA TYR A 400 17.39 -25.81 -5.80
C TYR A 400 17.30 -25.87 -7.33
N PHE A 401 18.37 -25.53 -8.06
CA PHE A 401 18.42 -25.45 -9.51
C PHE A 401 17.77 -26.63 -10.22
N LYS A 402 18.11 -27.87 -9.80
CA LYS A 402 17.61 -29.10 -10.42
C LYS A 402 16.12 -29.37 -10.22
N ARG A 403 15.43 -28.59 -9.38
CA ARG A 403 13.99 -28.74 -9.13
C ARG A 403 13.11 -27.94 -10.09
N PHE A 404 13.67 -26.93 -10.75
CA PHE A 404 12.96 -26.16 -11.78
C PHE A 404 12.75 -26.98 -13.05
N ASP A 405 11.72 -26.64 -13.82
CA ASP A 405 11.43 -27.29 -15.11
C ASP A 405 12.23 -26.65 -16.25
N HIS A 406 13.40 -27.23 -16.55
CA HIS A 406 14.32 -26.76 -17.59
C HIS A 406 13.94 -27.19 -19.02
N ARG A 407 12.74 -27.76 -19.22
CA ARG A 407 12.25 -28.03 -20.59
C ARG A 407 11.95 -26.76 -21.37
N GLN A 408 11.74 -25.66 -20.66
CA GLN A 408 11.52 -24.32 -21.19
C GLN A 408 12.41 -23.30 -20.46
N ALA A 409 12.45 -22.07 -20.95
CA ALA A 409 13.07 -20.96 -20.25
C ALA A 409 12.45 -20.82 -18.85
N VAL A 410 13.28 -20.52 -17.84
CA VAL A 410 12.85 -20.35 -16.45
C VAL A 410 13.01 -18.87 -16.06
N PRO A 411 11.96 -18.05 -16.20
CA PRO A 411 12.01 -16.60 -16.00
C PRO A 411 12.68 -16.16 -14.69
N LEU A 412 12.37 -16.82 -13.58
CA LEU A 412 12.97 -16.52 -12.27
C LEU A 412 14.50 -16.66 -12.29
N LEU A 413 15.01 -17.74 -12.92
CA LEU A 413 16.46 -17.94 -13.04
C LEU A 413 17.08 -16.91 -13.97
N ILE A 414 16.36 -16.54 -15.05
CA ILE A 414 16.81 -15.56 -16.03
C ILE A 414 16.96 -14.18 -15.40
N CYS A 415 15.99 -13.74 -14.60
CA CYS A 415 16.02 -12.45 -13.89
C CYS A 415 17.15 -12.36 -12.85
N HIS A 416 17.70 -13.49 -12.42
CA HIS A 416 18.83 -13.55 -11.45
C HIS A 416 20.11 -14.07 -12.10
N LEU A 417 20.21 -13.99 -13.43
CA LEU A 417 21.41 -14.42 -14.13
C LEU A 417 22.60 -13.56 -13.76
N THR A 418 23.70 -14.25 -13.46
CA THR A 418 25.05 -13.69 -13.51
C THR A 418 25.85 -14.46 -14.54
N GLU A 419 26.90 -13.88 -15.09
CA GLU A 419 27.86 -14.49 -16.00
C GLU A 419 28.34 -15.84 -15.43
N GLN A 420 28.70 -15.86 -14.14
CA GLN A 420 29.16 -17.06 -13.47
C GLN A 420 28.06 -18.14 -13.43
N PHE A 421 26.83 -17.78 -13.06
CA PHE A 421 25.71 -18.72 -13.01
C PHE A 421 25.35 -19.25 -14.40
N TYR A 422 25.37 -18.38 -15.42
CA TYR A 422 25.17 -18.74 -16.81
C TYR A 422 26.21 -19.75 -17.29
N LEU A 423 27.50 -19.45 -17.15
CA LEU A 423 28.58 -20.32 -17.62
C LEU A 423 28.57 -21.71 -16.94
N GLN A 424 28.14 -21.78 -15.67
CA GLN A 424 28.02 -23.05 -14.94
C GLN A 424 26.83 -23.91 -15.36
N HIS A 425 25.77 -23.30 -15.89
CA HIS A 425 24.49 -23.96 -16.12
C HIS A 425 23.95 -23.85 -17.56
N LYS A 426 24.71 -23.25 -18.48
CA LYS A 426 24.32 -23.01 -19.88
C LYS A 426 23.85 -24.25 -20.65
N ASP A 427 24.36 -25.43 -20.31
CA ASP A 427 23.98 -26.68 -21.01
C ASP A 427 22.56 -27.14 -20.62
N VAL A 428 22.05 -26.67 -19.48
CA VAL A 428 20.73 -27.03 -18.93
C VAL A 428 19.73 -25.91 -19.16
N MET A 429 20.12 -24.65 -18.95
CA MET A 429 19.22 -23.52 -19.10
C MET A 429 18.86 -23.26 -20.57
N LYS A 430 17.60 -22.89 -20.81
CA LYS A 430 17.12 -22.47 -22.12
C LYS A 430 17.05 -20.94 -22.17
N VAL A 431 18.14 -20.33 -22.61
CA VAL A 431 18.26 -18.88 -22.79
C VAL A 431 18.84 -18.63 -24.17
N ASP A 432 18.03 -18.08 -25.06
CA ASP A 432 18.45 -17.51 -26.35
C ASP A 432 18.37 -15.98 -26.28
N LEU A 433 18.78 -15.30 -27.35
CA LEU A 433 18.76 -13.84 -27.41
C LEU A 433 17.35 -13.28 -27.17
N ASP A 434 16.34 -13.82 -27.85
CA ASP A 434 14.95 -13.34 -27.72
C ASP A 434 14.47 -13.41 -26.26
N VAL A 435 14.76 -14.51 -25.57
CA VAL A 435 14.44 -14.71 -24.16
C VAL A 435 15.25 -13.75 -23.27
N LEU A 436 16.54 -13.57 -23.53
CA LEU A 436 17.37 -12.64 -22.75
C LEU A 436 16.85 -11.21 -22.87
N TYR A 437 16.56 -10.77 -24.08
CA TYR A 437 15.98 -9.45 -24.36
C TYR A 437 14.60 -9.26 -23.74
N LYS A 438 13.76 -10.30 -23.70
CA LYS A 438 12.45 -10.24 -23.01
C LYS A 438 12.59 -9.84 -21.54
N TYR A 439 13.65 -10.28 -20.86
CA TYR A 439 13.86 -10.03 -19.43
C TYR A 439 14.97 -8.99 -19.14
N MET A 440 15.41 -8.24 -20.14
CA MET A 440 16.50 -7.25 -20.02
C MET A 440 16.30 -6.30 -18.84
N ASP A 441 15.08 -5.78 -18.65
CA ASP A 441 14.76 -4.83 -17.58
C ASP A 441 14.87 -5.43 -16.16
N ASN A 442 14.95 -6.76 -16.04
CA ASN A 442 15.07 -7.47 -14.75
C ASN A 442 16.49 -7.97 -14.47
N ILE A 443 17.44 -7.78 -15.39
CA ILE A 443 18.84 -8.22 -15.24
C ILE A 443 19.71 -6.98 -15.05
N ASP A 444 20.74 -7.08 -14.21
CA ASP A 444 21.74 -6.02 -14.11
C ASP A 444 22.39 -5.77 -15.49
N ILE A 445 22.51 -4.49 -15.89
CA ILE A 445 22.94 -4.14 -17.25
C ILE A 445 24.34 -4.67 -17.57
N ASP A 446 25.26 -4.69 -16.61
CA ASP A 446 26.62 -5.18 -16.82
C ASP A 446 26.61 -6.71 -17.02
N GLU A 447 25.74 -7.42 -16.29
CA GLU A 447 25.55 -8.86 -16.45
C GLU A 447 24.85 -9.20 -17.77
N PHE A 448 23.85 -8.41 -18.17
CA PHE A 448 23.15 -8.55 -19.44
C PHE A 448 24.13 -8.44 -20.62
N GLU A 449 24.93 -7.37 -20.70
CA GLU A 449 25.88 -7.13 -21.80
C GLU A 449 26.93 -8.26 -21.92
N ARG A 450 27.36 -8.82 -20.78
CA ARG A 450 28.30 -9.95 -20.76
C ARG A 450 27.65 -11.24 -21.26
N ILE A 451 26.43 -11.54 -20.83
CA ILE A 451 25.71 -12.75 -21.26
C ILE A 451 25.34 -12.66 -22.75
N GLU A 452 24.92 -11.48 -23.20
CA GLU A 452 24.61 -11.21 -24.60
C GLU A 452 25.79 -11.54 -25.52
N HIS A 453 27.02 -11.16 -25.14
CA HIS A 453 28.23 -11.47 -25.89
C HIS A 453 28.40 -12.97 -26.17
N TYR A 454 27.97 -13.84 -25.26
CA TYR A 454 28.05 -15.30 -25.45
C TYR A 454 26.96 -15.89 -26.35
N LEU A 455 25.90 -15.13 -26.62
CA LEU A 455 24.75 -15.57 -27.42
C LEU A 455 24.75 -15.00 -28.84
N ILE A 456 25.51 -13.92 -29.09
CA ILE A 456 25.72 -13.34 -30.43
C ILE A 456 26.77 -14.13 -31.23
N ASP A 457 27.74 -14.74 -30.55
CA ASP A 457 28.77 -15.64 -31.12
C ASP A 457 28.26 -17.08 -31.29
#